data_AF-A0A7L0Y083-F1
#
_entry.id   AF-A0A7L0Y083-F1
#
_cell.length_a   1.000
_cell.length_b   1.000
_cell.length_c   1.000
_cell.angle_alpha   90.00
_cell.angle_beta   90.00
_cell.angle_gamma   90.00
#
_symmetry.space_group_name_H-M   'P 1'
#
loop_
_entity.id
_entity.type
_entity.pdbx_description
1 polymer ?
#
loop_
_entity_poly.entity_id
_entity_poly.type
_entity_poly.pdbx_seq_one_letter_code
_entity_poly.pdbx_strand_id
1 'polypeptide(L)'
;GGKPSAPRAAKRQRSASPELMRCKRRLNFSGFGYSLPQQQPAAVARRNERERNRVKLVNLGFATLREHVPNGAANKKMSKVETLRSAVDYSHDMNSMAGSPVSSYSSDEGSYDPLSPEEQELLDFTSWF
;
A
#
# COMPACT_ATOMS: atom_id res chain seq x y z
N GLY A 1 59.22 -3.11 41.67
CA GLY A 1 58.89 -2.15 40.61
C GLY A 1 57.42 -1.82 40.70
N GLY A 2 57.09 -0.57 41.03
CA GLY A 2 55.73 -0.12 41.34
C GLY A 2 54.79 -0.15 40.13
N LYS A 3 53.52 -0.49 40.40
CA LYS A 3 52.42 -0.51 39.42
C LYS A 3 52.13 0.91 38.92
N PRO A 4 51.90 1.13 37.61
CA PRO A 4 51.47 2.44 37.12
C PRO A 4 49.98 2.66 37.41
N SER A 5 49.69 3.73 38.13
CA SER A 5 48.35 4.22 38.48
C SER A 5 47.70 4.96 37.31
N ALA A 6 46.52 4.50 36.88
CA ALA A 6 45.67 5.16 35.89
C ALA A 6 45.11 6.51 36.40
N PRO A 7 44.89 7.50 35.52
CA PRO A 7 44.37 8.81 35.91
C PRO A 7 42.91 8.74 36.37
N ARG A 8 42.63 9.43 37.48
CA ARG A 8 41.30 9.54 38.12
C ARG A 8 40.27 10.12 37.15
N ALA A 9 39.18 9.36 36.94
CA ALA A 9 37.96 9.84 36.32
C ALA A 9 37.35 10.99 37.13
N ALA A 10 37.25 12.17 36.52
CA ALA A 10 36.51 13.30 37.06
C ALA A 10 35.02 12.94 37.14
N LYS A 11 34.51 12.80 38.38
CA LYS A 11 33.08 12.74 38.68
C LYS A 11 32.43 14.06 38.24
N ARG A 12 31.90 14.10 37.01
CA ARG A 12 30.88 15.10 36.64
C ARG A 12 29.62 14.78 37.44
N GLN A 13 29.44 15.58 38.48
CA GLN A 13 28.22 15.68 39.26
C GLN A 13 27.05 15.96 38.28
N ARG A 14 26.25 14.93 37.95
CA ARG A 14 24.93 15.13 37.34
C ARG A 14 24.10 15.83 38.41
N SER A 15 23.98 17.15 38.31
CA SER A 15 23.07 17.92 39.11
C SER A 15 21.66 17.39 38.89
N ALA A 16 21.09 16.80 39.95
CA ALA A 16 19.67 16.63 40.09
C ALA A 16 19.03 18.02 40.02
N SER A 17 18.25 18.29 38.97
CA SER A 17 17.54 19.55 38.78
C SER A 17 16.29 19.28 37.94
N PRO A 18 15.17 19.92 38.29
CA PRO A 18 14.05 19.31 38.99
C PRO A 18 13.11 18.57 38.04
N GLU A 19 12.40 17.60 38.60
CA GLU A 19 11.32 16.84 37.97
C GLU A 19 10.07 17.71 37.70
N LEU A 20 10.21 18.84 36.99
CA LEU A 20 9.14 19.82 36.75
C LEU A 20 8.99 20.19 35.27
N MET A 21 8.96 19.20 34.39
CA MET A 21 8.28 19.35 33.08
C MET A 21 7.43 18.13 32.72
N ARG A 22 6.95 17.39 33.73
CA ARG A 22 5.69 16.65 33.59
C ARG A 22 4.54 17.63 33.84
N CYS A 23 4.36 18.59 32.93
CA CYS A 23 3.14 19.38 32.85
C CYS A 23 2.00 18.47 32.37
N LYS A 24 1.55 17.56 33.23
CA LYS A 24 0.34 16.76 33.03
C LYS A 24 -0.85 17.47 33.66
N ARG A 25 -1.02 18.76 33.35
CA ARG A 25 -2.36 19.33 33.29
C ARG A 25 -2.88 18.96 31.92
N ARG A 26 -3.94 18.15 31.86
CA ARG A 26 -4.72 17.97 30.64
C ARG A 26 -5.29 19.35 30.33
N LEU A 27 -4.64 20.11 29.45
CA LEU A 27 -5.13 21.41 29.01
C LEU A 27 -6.49 21.17 28.38
N ASN A 28 -7.55 21.56 29.08
CA ASN A 28 -8.91 21.48 28.57
C ASN A 28 -9.14 22.75 27.73
N PHE A 29 -8.90 22.65 26.43
CA PHE A 29 -9.07 23.76 25.48
C PHE A 29 -10.54 24.13 25.23
N SER A 30 -11.49 23.42 25.83
CA SER A 30 -12.93 23.63 25.67
C SER A 30 -13.43 25.00 26.18
N GLY A 31 -12.61 25.74 26.93
CA GLY A 31 -12.96 27.09 27.41
C GLY A 31 -12.69 28.24 26.42
N PHE A 32 -12.00 27.99 25.31
CA PHE A 32 -11.57 29.04 24.37
C PHE A 32 -12.44 29.16 23.12
N GLY A 33 -13.61 28.51 23.05
CA GLY A 33 -14.52 28.59 21.90
C GLY A 33 -14.00 27.98 20.59
N TYR A 34 -12.71 27.66 20.52
CA TYR A 34 -12.11 26.87 19.47
C TYR A 34 -12.31 25.39 19.81
N SER A 35 -13.28 24.75 19.18
CA SER A 35 -13.31 23.29 19.08
C SER A 35 -12.07 22.86 18.29
N LEU A 36 -10.94 22.63 18.96
CA LEU A 36 -9.79 22.01 18.32
C LEU A 36 -10.25 20.66 17.77
N PRO A 37 -9.93 20.32 16.50
CA PRO A 37 -10.27 19.02 15.95
C PRO A 37 -9.70 17.99 16.91
N GLN A 38 -10.61 17.16 17.45
CA GLN A 38 -10.30 16.12 18.42
C GLN A 38 -9.07 15.36 17.93
N GLN A 39 -7.93 15.53 18.60
CA GLN A 39 -6.68 14.89 18.16
C GLN A 39 -6.90 13.37 18.22
N GLN A 40 -6.97 12.77 17.03
CA GLN A 40 -7.12 11.33 16.86
C GLN A 40 -6.01 10.64 17.66
N PRO A 41 -6.31 9.55 18.39
CA PRO A 41 -5.29 8.80 19.13
C PRO A 41 -4.09 8.47 18.22
N ALA A 42 -2.86 8.59 18.73
CA ALA A 42 -1.65 8.50 17.90
C ALA A 42 -1.56 7.21 17.06
N ALA A 43 -2.16 6.11 17.50
CA ALA A 43 -2.28 4.87 16.73
C ALA A 43 -3.17 5.03 15.47
N VAL A 44 -4.30 5.72 15.60
CA VAL A 44 -5.22 6.03 14.50
C VAL A 44 -4.56 6.98 13.51
N ALA A 45 -3.84 8.00 13.98
CA ALA A 45 -3.09 8.90 13.11
C ALA A 45 -2.06 8.15 12.25
N ARG A 46 -1.29 7.23 12.84
CA ARG A 46 -0.35 6.38 12.11
C ARG A 46 -1.05 5.43 11.13
N ARG A 47 -2.21 4.87 11.49
CA ARG A 47 -3.02 4.02 10.59
C ARG A 47 -3.51 4.81 9.38
N ASN A 48 -4.08 5.99 9.59
CA ASN A 48 -4.60 6.85 8.52
C ASN A 48 -3.48 7.32 7.59
N GLU A 49 -2.30 7.60 8.14
CA GLU A 49 -1.14 7.97 7.32
C GLU A 49 -0.70 6.82 6.40
N ARG A 50 -0.72 5.58 6.88
CA ARG A 50 -0.46 4.41 6.02
C ARG A 50 -1.48 4.30 4.90
N GLU A 51 -2.75 4.51 5.20
CA GLU A 51 -3.81 4.44 4.18
C GLU A 51 -3.68 5.56 3.15
N ARG A 52 -3.33 6.78 3.57
CA ARG A 52 -3.01 7.87 2.63
C ARG A 52 -1.89 7.49 1.67
N ASN A 53 -0.81 6.89 2.19
CA ASN A 53 0.32 6.47 1.35
C ASN A 53 -0.06 5.34 0.39
N ARG A 54 -0.86 4.37 0.84
CA ARG A 54 -1.40 3.31 -0.02
C ARG A 54 -2.27 3.88 -1.15
N VAL A 55 -3.21 4.77 -0.81
CA VAL A 55 -4.10 5.42 -1.80
C VAL A 55 -3.30 6.29 -2.77
N LYS A 56 -2.26 6.98 -2.29
CA LYS A 56 -1.37 7.77 -3.15
C LYS A 56 -0.70 6.90 -4.22
N LEU A 57 -0.18 5.73 -3.85
CA LEU A 57 0.39 4.75 -4.79
C LEU A 57 -0.65 4.26 -5.79
N VAL A 58 -1.86 3.91 -5.32
CA VAL A 58 -2.95 3.49 -6.21
C VAL A 58 -3.31 4.58 -7.21
N ASN A 59 -3.44 5.83 -6.76
CA ASN A 59 -3.79 6.95 -7.64
C ASN A 59 -2.66 7.28 -8.64
N LEU A 60 -1.39 7.12 -8.22
CA LEU A 60 -0.25 7.24 -9.14
C LEU A 60 -0.32 6.15 -10.21
N GLY A 61 -0.60 4.90 -9.85
CA GLY A 61 -0.79 3.81 -10.81
C GLY A 61 -1.90 4.10 -11.83
N PHE A 62 -3.03 4.68 -11.38
CA PHE A 62 -4.08 5.14 -12.30
C PHE A 62 -3.64 6.28 -13.21
N ALA A 63 -2.76 7.18 -12.75
CA ALA A 63 -2.22 8.25 -13.59
C ALA A 63 -1.33 7.66 -14.69
N THR A 64 -0.41 6.76 -14.32
CA THR A 64 0.44 6.04 -15.28
C THR A 64 -0.39 5.23 -16.27
N LEU A 65 -1.44 4.54 -15.82
CA LEU A 65 -2.33 3.81 -16.74
C LEU A 65 -2.98 4.76 -17.76
N ARG A 66 -3.42 5.95 -17.36
CA ARG A 66 -4.00 6.93 -18.29
C ARG A 66 -3.04 7.34 -19.40
N GLU A 67 -1.74 7.38 -19.15
CA GLU A 67 -0.75 7.73 -20.17
C GLU A 67 -0.70 6.71 -21.32
N HIS A 68 -1.09 5.45 -21.06
CA HIS A 68 -0.98 4.34 -22.01
C HIS A 68 -2.30 3.96 -22.67
N VAL A 69 -3.44 4.45 -22.17
CA VAL A 69 -4.75 4.15 -22.75
C VAL A 69 -5.17 5.22 -23.75
N PRO A 70 -5.90 4.84 -24.83
CA PRO A 70 -6.47 5.78 -25.78
C PRO A 70 -7.31 6.84 -25.06
N ASN A 71 -7.13 8.10 -25.48
CA ASN A 71 -7.75 9.29 -24.90
C ASN A 71 -7.40 9.59 -23.43
N GLY A 72 -6.65 8.73 -22.73
CA GLY A 72 -6.27 8.91 -21.32
C GLY A 72 -5.21 9.99 -21.10
N ALA A 73 -4.19 10.05 -21.96
CA ALA A 73 -3.12 11.04 -21.85
C ALA A 73 -3.63 12.48 -22.07
N ALA A 74 -4.59 12.64 -22.98
CA ALA A 74 -5.22 13.93 -23.28
C ALA A 74 -6.28 14.32 -22.23
N ASN A 75 -6.97 13.33 -21.63
CA ASN A 75 -8.07 13.59 -20.70
C ASN A 75 -7.68 13.30 -19.24
N LYS A 76 -7.09 14.33 -18.60
CA LYS A 76 -6.75 14.31 -17.16
C LYS A 76 -7.96 14.11 -16.23
N LYS A 77 -9.20 14.23 -16.73
CA LYS A 77 -10.43 14.05 -15.94
C LYS A 77 -11.05 12.67 -16.09
N MET A 78 -10.45 11.74 -16.84
CA MET A 78 -10.96 10.37 -16.95
C MET A 78 -11.09 9.71 -15.58
N SER A 79 -12.26 9.14 -15.29
CA SER A 79 -12.51 8.43 -14.04
C SER A 79 -11.75 7.10 -13.98
N LYS A 80 -11.66 6.51 -12.78
CA LYS A 80 -11.03 5.19 -12.60
C LYS A 80 -11.72 4.12 -13.44
N VAL A 81 -13.05 4.13 -13.44
CA VAL A 81 -13.86 3.15 -14.19
C VAL A 81 -13.66 3.31 -15.69
N GLU A 82 -13.73 4.54 -16.21
CA GLU A 82 -13.49 4.80 -17.64
C GLU A 82 -12.07 4.42 -18.06
N THR A 83 -11.08 4.70 -17.20
CA THR A 83 -9.67 4.32 -17.45
C THR A 83 -9.52 2.80 -17.56
N LEU A 84 -10.18 2.03 -16.68
CA LEU A 84 -10.13 0.56 -16.73
C LEU A 84 -10.82 0.00 -17.97
N ARG A 85 -12.00 0.53 -18.32
CA ARG A 85 -12.74 0.09 -19.54
C ARG A 85 -11.89 0.34 -20.79
N SER A 86 -11.37 1.56 -20.95
CA SER A 86 -10.50 1.91 -22.08
C SER A 86 -9.24 1.05 -22.16
N ALA A 87 -8.64 0.67 -21.02
CA ALA A 87 -7.48 -0.21 -21.01
C ALA A 87 -7.78 -1.63 -21.54
N VAL A 88 -8.94 -2.18 -21.18
CA VAL A 88 -9.38 -3.50 -21.64
C VAL A 88 -9.67 -3.46 -23.14
N ASP A 89 -10.45 -2.48 -23.58
CA ASP A 89 -10.81 -2.30 -25.00
C ASP A 89 -9.55 -2.11 -25.86
N TYR A 90 -8.61 -1.27 -25.40
CA TYR A 90 -7.33 -1.06 -26.09
C TYR A 90 -6.50 -2.34 -26.23
N SER A 91 -6.52 -3.20 -25.21
CA SER A 91 -5.81 -4.49 -25.26
C SER A 91 -6.40 -5.42 -26.33
N HIS A 92 -7.74 -5.42 -26.48
CA HIS A 92 -8.43 -6.20 -27.51
C HIS A 92 -8.18 -5.66 -28.93
N ASP A 93 -8.23 -4.34 -29.10
CA ASP A 93 -7.97 -3.69 -30.40
C ASP A 93 -6.54 -3.96 -30.86
N MET A 94 -5.57 -3.82 -29.96
CA MET A 94 -4.15 -4.12 -30.22
C MET A 94 -3.94 -5.59 -30.63
N ASN A 95 -4.57 -6.54 -29.94
CA ASN A 95 -4.46 -7.96 -30.28
C ASN A 95 -5.10 -8.29 -31.64
N SER A 96 -6.20 -7.61 -31.97
CA SER A 96 -6.91 -7.78 -33.25
C SER A 96 -6.12 -7.22 -34.43
N MET A 97 -5.46 -6.07 -34.25
CA MET A 97 -4.57 -5.46 -35.26
C MET A 97 -3.24 -6.20 -35.41
N ALA A 98 -2.74 -6.83 -34.34
CA ALA A 98 -1.51 -7.62 -34.38
C ALA A 98 -1.66 -8.98 -35.10
N GLY A 99 -2.85 -9.32 -35.60
CA GLY A 99 -3.07 -10.47 -36.49
C GLY A 99 -2.82 -11.84 -35.86
N SER A 100 -2.80 -11.93 -34.53
CA SER A 100 -2.73 -13.24 -33.86
C SER A 100 -4.10 -13.90 -33.95
N PRO A 101 -4.23 -15.07 -34.62
CA PRO A 101 -5.47 -15.82 -34.55
C PRO A 101 -5.64 -16.24 -33.08
N VAL A 102 -6.62 -15.64 -32.42
CA VAL A 102 -7.22 -16.26 -31.24
C VAL A 102 -7.51 -17.70 -31.63
N SER A 103 -6.81 -18.61 -30.95
CA SER A 103 -6.80 -20.04 -31.22
C SER A 103 -8.20 -20.50 -31.61
N SER A 104 -8.36 -20.92 -32.85
CA SER A 104 -9.48 -21.75 -33.24
C SER A 104 -9.46 -22.92 -32.27
N TYR A 105 -10.47 -22.99 -31.41
CA TYR A 105 -10.83 -24.22 -30.74
C TYR A 105 -10.94 -25.30 -31.82
N SER A 106 -9.86 -26.07 -31.97
CA SER A 106 -9.89 -27.34 -32.65
C SER A 106 -10.64 -28.24 -31.69
N SER A 107 -11.90 -28.53 -31.99
CA SER A 107 -12.64 -29.65 -31.42
C SER A 107 -11.86 -30.92 -31.71
N ASP A 108 -10.90 -31.26 -30.84
CA ASP A 108 -10.48 -32.65 -30.72
C ASP A 108 -11.37 -33.28 -29.64
N GLU A 109 -12.50 -33.83 -30.12
CA GLU A 109 -13.24 -34.87 -29.43
C GLU A 109 -12.32 -36.06 -29.21
N GLY A 110 -11.77 -36.23 -28.00
CA GLY A 110 -10.89 -37.37 -27.75
C GLY A 110 -10.25 -37.43 -26.37
N SER A 111 -10.92 -38.14 -25.45
CA SER A 111 -10.33 -38.78 -24.26
C SER A 111 -9.96 -37.87 -23.08
N TYR A 112 -10.91 -37.70 -22.15
CA TYR A 112 -10.58 -37.30 -20.77
C TYR A 112 -9.76 -38.41 -20.11
N ASP A 113 -8.47 -38.16 -19.90
CA ASP A 113 -7.61 -38.93 -19.01
C ASP A 113 -8.10 -38.70 -17.55
N PRO A 114 -8.32 -39.74 -16.72
CA PRO A 114 -8.68 -39.53 -15.32
C PRO A 114 -7.58 -38.74 -14.60
N LEU A 115 -7.97 -37.62 -13.99
CA LEU A 115 -7.06 -36.71 -13.28
C LEU A 115 -6.22 -37.48 -12.24
N SER A 116 -4.92 -37.16 -12.20
CA SER A 116 -4.02 -37.68 -11.18
C SER A 116 -4.51 -37.23 -9.79
N PRO A 117 -4.36 -38.04 -8.73
CA PRO A 117 -4.68 -37.64 -7.36
C PRO A 117 -4.08 -36.30 -6.94
N GLU A 118 -2.89 -35.95 -7.46
CA GLU A 118 -2.23 -34.67 -7.19
C GLU A 118 -2.96 -33.47 -7.83
N GLU A 119 -3.55 -33.64 -9.01
CA GLU A 119 -4.33 -32.59 -9.67
C GLU A 119 -5.70 -32.42 -9.00
N GLN A 120 -6.26 -33.52 -8.48
CA GLN A 120 -7.48 -33.47 -7.68
C GLN A 120 -7.24 -32.66 -6.38
N GLU A 121 -6.11 -32.89 -5.71
CA GLU A 121 -5.74 -32.15 -4.51
C GLU A 121 -5.47 -30.66 -4.81
N LEU A 122 -4.89 -30.35 -5.97
CA LEU A 122 -4.67 -28.98 -6.40
C LEU A 122 -5.99 -28.24 -6.71
N LEU A 123 -6.98 -28.93 -7.26
CA LEU A 123 -8.33 -28.41 -7.48
C LEU A 123 -9.06 -28.19 -6.14
N ASP A 124 -8.94 -29.13 -5.19
CA ASP A 124 -9.50 -28.97 -3.85
C ASP A 124 -8.87 -27.79 -3.11
N PHE A 125 -7.55 -27.59 -3.25
CA PHE A 125 -6.85 -26.45 -2.68
C PHE A 125 -7.31 -25.11 -3.28
N THR A 126 -7.57 -25.05 -4.59
CA THR A 126 -8.05 -23.83 -5.25
C THR A 126 -9.52 -23.54 -4.99
N SER A 127 -10.32 -24.56 -4.69
CA SER A 127 -11.73 -24.45 -4.27
C SER A 127 -11.90 -23.82 -2.87
N TRP A 128 -10.86 -23.84 -2.03
CA TRP A 128 -10.91 -23.28 -0.67
C TRP A 128 -10.81 -21.73 -0.63
N PHE A 129 -10.43 -21.09 -1.74
CA PHE A 129 -10.41 -19.63 -1.88
C PHE A 129 -11.77 -19.05 -2.28
#